data_AF-A0A0B2C140-F1
#
_entry.id   AF-A0A0B2C140-F1
#
_cell.length_a   1.000
_cell.length_b   1.000
_cell.length_c   1.000
_cell.angle_alpha   90.00
_cell.angle_beta   90.00
_cell.angle_gamma   90.00
#
_symmetry.space_group_name_H-M   'P 1'
#
loop_
_entity.id
_entity.type
_entity.pdbx_description
1 polymer ?
#
loop_
_entity_poly.entity_id
_entity_poly.type
_entity_poly.pdbx_seq_one_letter_code
_entity_poly.pdbx_strand_id
1 'polypeptide(L)'
;MRLPPFLVACILVSGCGDAGGPTVIDGSSQAAYETSLAEARGDVGPSDRIKLEAAISEHRARMFAKADSRQEYQRLVREGMDGLTAPAIVAQFDEDVTRVKGQAADAVFDAKRALNGR
;
A
#
# COMPACT_ATOMS: atom_id res chain seq x y z
N MET A 1 -13.45 -29.74 55.59
CA MET A 1 -12.74 -30.08 54.33
C MET A 1 -12.82 -28.86 53.41
N ARG A 2 -11.68 -28.48 52.83
CA ARG A 2 -11.43 -27.19 52.15
C ARG A 2 -11.97 -27.23 50.71
N LEU A 3 -12.70 -26.19 50.30
CA LEU A 3 -13.11 -25.92 48.92
C LEU A 3 -11.88 -25.49 48.09
N PRO A 4 -11.64 -26.05 46.88
CA PRO A 4 -10.68 -25.49 45.95
C PRO A 4 -11.35 -24.44 45.05
N PRO A 5 -10.78 -23.24 44.88
CA PRO A 5 -11.22 -22.31 43.86
C PRO A 5 -10.62 -22.71 42.50
N PHE A 6 -11.45 -23.35 41.66
CA PHE A 6 -11.26 -23.36 40.21
C PHE A 6 -11.55 -21.95 39.68
N LEU A 7 -10.54 -21.24 39.19
CA LEU A 7 -10.71 -20.10 38.27
C LEU A 7 -9.39 -19.88 37.53
N VAL A 8 -9.08 -20.83 36.64
CA VAL A 8 -8.01 -20.66 35.64
C VAL A 8 -8.64 -20.01 34.42
N ALA A 9 -8.31 -18.73 34.25
CA ALA A 9 -8.11 -18.00 33.01
C ALA A 9 -8.80 -18.55 31.74
N CYS A 10 -9.98 -17.99 31.42
CA CYS A 10 -10.42 -17.94 30.03
C CYS A 10 -9.60 -16.87 29.30
N ILE A 11 -8.51 -17.30 28.68
CA ILE A 11 -7.74 -16.55 27.71
C ILE A 11 -8.72 -16.10 26.61
N LEU A 12 -8.89 -14.79 26.48
CA LEU A 12 -9.48 -14.15 25.31
C LEU A 12 -8.54 -14.42 24.13
N VAL A 13 -8.70 -15.59 23.49
CA VAL A 13 -8.23 -15.80 22.13
C VAL A 13 -9.20 -15.05 21.24
N SER A 14 -8.96 -13.75 21.06
CA SER A 14 -9.44 -13.00 19.90
C SER A 14 -8.67 -13.49 18.68
N GLY A 15 -8.87 -14.76 18.32
CA GLY A 15 -8.58 -15.24 16.99
C GLY A 15 -9.67 -14.71 16.08
N CYS A 16 -9.54 -13.46 15.65
CA CYS A 16 -10.21 -13.04 14.43
C CYS A 16 -9.67 -13.96 13.34
N GLY A 17 -10.52 -14.90 12.93
CA GLY A 17 -10.23 -15.86 11.90
C GLY A 17 -9.69 -15.15 10.67
N ASP A 18 -8.59 -15.71 10.20
CA ASP A 18 -8.09 -15.58 8.84
C ASP A 18 -9.26 -15.61 7.85
N ALA A 19 -9.64 -14.44 7.35
CA ALA A 19 -10.73 -14.28 6.39
C ALA A 19 -10.20 -14.47 4.96
N GLY A 20 -9.29 -15.43 4.73
CA GLY A 20 -8.91 -16.01 3.43
C GLY A 20 -8.54 -15.04 2.30
N GLY A 21 -8.34 -13.77 2.62
CA GLY A 21 -8.21 -12.67 1.67
C GLY A 21 -6.98 -11.85 2.01
N PRO A 22 -6.50 -11.04 1.05
CA PRO A 22 -5.30 -10.24 1.26
C PRO A 22 -5.52 -9.22 2.39
N THR A 23 -4.44 -8.95 3.11
CA THR A 23 -4.36 -7.97 4.18
C THR A 23 -4.72 -6.59 3.65
N VAL A 24 -5.62 -5.92 4.35
CA VAL A 24 -6.02 -4.54 4.08
C VAL A 24 -5.11 -3.62 4.87
N ILE A 25 -4.51 -2.63 4.18
CA ILE A 25 -3.66 -1.62 4.80
C ILE A 25 -4.55 -0.66 5.61
N ASP A 26 -4.23 -0.49 6.89
CA ASP A 26 -4.94 0.37 7.83
C ASP A 26 -4.18 1.69 8.03
N GLY A 27 -4.69 2.77 7.42
CA GLY A 27 -4.12 4.11 7.50
C GLY A 27 -4.53 4.92 8.74
N SER A 28 -5.38 4.38 9.61
CA SER A 28 -5.99 5.10 10.75
C SER A 28 -4.97 5.67 11.74
N SER A 29 -3.81 5.02 11.86
CA SER A 29 -2.70 5.48 12.70
C SER A 29 -1.36 5.05 12.12
N GLN A 30 -0.27 5.67 12.59
CA GLN A 30 1.08 5.28 12.15
C GLN A 30 1.41 3.82 12.46
N ALA A 31 1.05 3.36 13.66
CA ALA A 31 1.34 1.99 14.10
C ALA A 31 0.51 0.95 13.33
N ALA A 32 -0.78 1.24 13.09
CA ALA A 32 -1.65 0.38 12.30
C ALA A 32 -1.16 0.26 10.86
N TYR A 33 -0.75 1.40 10.27
CA TYR A 33 -0.23 1.43 8.90
C TYR A 33 1.08 0.65 8.75
N GLU A 34 2.03 0.83 9.67
CA GLU A 34 3.30 0.11 9.60
C GLU A 34 3.12 -1.40 9.76
N THR A 35 2.26 -1.81 10.69
CA THR A 35 1.93 -3.22 10.94
C THR A 35 1.22 -3.84 9.73
N SER A 36 0.09 -3.26 9.31
CA SER A 36 -0.71 -3.79 8.20
C SER A 36 0.03 -3.75 6.86
N LEU A 37 0.87 -2.75 6.62
CA LEU A 37 1.71 -2.72 5.41
C LEU A 37 2.80 -3.80 5.45
N ALA A 38 3.37 -4.10 6.60
CA ALA A 38 4.34 -5.19 6.75
C ALA A 38 3.69 -6.55 6.47
N GLU A 39 2.47 -6.76 6.97
CA GLU A 39 1.66 -7.95 6.71
C GLU A 39 1.26 -8.05 5.23
N ALA A 40 0.75 -6.97 4.63
CA ALA A 40 0.32 -6.94 3.22
C ALA A 40 1.44 -7.27 2.22
N ARG A 41 2.71 -6.95 2.54
CA ARG A 41 3.86 -7.38 1.72
C ARG A 41 3.97 -8.90 1.61
N GLY A 42 3.47 -9.63 2.60
CA GLY A 42 3.40 -11.09 2.65
C GLY A 42 2.43 -11.69 1.63
N ASP A 43 1.45 -10.92 1.17
CA ASP A 43 0.37 -11.41 0.30
C ASP A 43 0.76 -11.52 -1.18
N VAL A 44 1.97 -11.09 -1.54
CA VAL A 44 2.47 -11.09 -2.92
C VAL A 44 3.78 -11.86 -3.04
N GLY A 45 3.97 -12.52 -4.19
CA GLY A 45 5.18 -13.26 -4.50
C GLY A 45 6.40 -12.35 -4.77
N PRO A 46 7.62 -12.91 -4.89
CA PRO A 46 8.86 -12.12 -4.99
C PRO A 46 8.90 -11.11 -6.16
N SER A 47 8.38 -11.49 -7.33
CA SER A 47 8.33 -10.60 -8.51
C SER A 47 7.41 -9.41 -8.27
N ASP A 48 6.20 -9.67 -7.76
CA ASP A 48 5.20 -8.63 -7.51
C ASP A 48 5.57 -7.76 -6.30
N ARG A 49 6.36 -8.29 -5.36
CA ARG A 49 6.92 -7.49 -4.27
C ARG A 49 7.81 -6.36 -4.79
N ILE A 50 8.57 -6.56 -5.86
CA ILE A 50 9.37 -5.48 -6.48
C ILE A 50 8.45 -4.39 -7.04
N LYS A 51 7.37 -4.77 -7.73
CA LYS A 51 6.37 -3.82 -8.25
C LYS A 51 5.67 -3.08 -7.12
N LEU A 52 5.31 -3.78 -6.05
CA LEU A 52 4.71 -3.19 -4.86
C LEU A 52 5.62 -2.12 -4.25
N GLU A 53 6.90 -2.41 -4.03
CA GLU A 53 7.84 -1.42 -3.49
C GLU A 53 8.06 -0.24 -4.44
N ALA A 54 8.06 -0.47 -5.75
CA ALA A 54 8.11 0.61 -6.73
C ALA A 54 6.88 1.53 -6.64
N ALA A 55 5.68 0.95 -6.60
CA ALA A 55 4.42 1.68 -6.44
C ALA A 55 4.37 2.47 -5.12
N ILE A 56 4.80 1.87 -4.01
CA ILE A 56 4.88 2.53 -2.70
C ILE A 56 5.88 3.70 -2.75
N SER A 57 7.05 3.50 -3.36
CA SER A 57 8.06 4.54 -3.51
C SER A 57 7.54 5.73 -4.33
N GLU A 58 6.87 5.46 -5.45
CA GLU A 58 6.25 6.48 -6.28
C GLU A 58 5.16 7.24 -5.51
N HIS A 59 4.26 6.52 -4.83
CA HIS A 59 3.22 7.14 -3.99
C HIS A 59 3.81 8.08 -2.95
N ARG A 60 4.86 7.63 -2.23
CA ARG A 60 5.59 8.45 -1.25
C ARG A 60 6.20 9.69 -1.89
N ALA A 61 6.84 9.57 -3.05
CA ALA A 61 7.40 10.72 -3.76
C ALA A 61 6.31 11.74 -4.14
N ARG A 62 5.15 11.27 -4.63
CA ARG A 62 4.01 12.13 -4.97
C ARG A 62 3.43 12.82 -3.74
N MET A 63 3.30 12.13 -2.60
CA MET A 63 2.81 12.75 -1.36
C MET A 63 3.82 13.72 -0.78
N PHE A 64 5.13 13.44 -0.89
CA PHE A 64 6.18 14.35 -0.47
C PHE A 64 6.13 15.67 -1.25
N ALA A 65 5.93 15.61 -2.56
CA ALA A 65 5.78 16.80 -3.40
C ALA A 65 4.53 17.65 -3.08
N LYS A 66 3.52 17.06 -2.42
CA LYS A 66 2.26 17.73 -2.05
C LYS A 66 2.25 18.28 -0.64
N ALA A 67 3.06 17.75 0.26
CA ALA A 67 3.00 18.05 1.68
C ALA A 67 3.80 19.30 2.03
N ASP A 68 3.25 20.17 2.88
CA ASP A 68 3.93 21.36 3.38
C ASP A 68 4.75 21.07 4.65
N SER A 69 4.55 19.89 5.26
CA SER A 69 5.26 19.47 6.47
C SER A 69 5.45 17.97 6.56
N ARG A 70 6.36 17.54 7.44
CA ARG A 70 6.61 16.11 7.72
C ARG A 70 5.38 15.40 8.29
N GLN A 71 4.65 16.06 9.18
CA GLN A 71 3.45 15.47 9.80
C GLN A 71 2.34 15.27 8.76
N GLU A 72 2.15 16.27 7.89
CA GLU A 72 1.22 16.17 6.79
C GLU A 72 1.62 15.10 5.78
N TYR A 73 2.90 15.04 5.42
CA TYR A 73 3.43 13.98 4.54
C TYR A 73 3.09 12.58 5.08
N GLN A 74 3.36 12.33 6.37
CA GLN A 74 3.05 11.04 6.98
C GLN A 74 1.55 10.75 6.95
N ARG A 75 0.71 11.75 7.22
CA ARG A 75 -0.75 11.62 7.13
C ARG A 75 -1.20 11.26 5.71
N LEU A 76 -0.76 12.03 4.70
CA LEU A 76 -1.13 11.82 3.29
C LEU A 76 -0.68 10.45 2.75
N VAL A 77 0.52 9.98 3.15
CA VAL A 77 0.99 8.65 2.78
C VAL A 77 0.04 7.57 3.29
N ARG A 78 -0.33 7.63 4.57
CA ARG A 78 -1.23 6.65 5.18
C ARG A 78 -2.63 6.69 4.60
N GLU A 79 -3.23 7.87 4.54
CA GLU A 79 -4.57 8.06 3.98
C GLU A 79 -4.65 7.60 2.52
N GLY A 80 -3.61 7.86 1.73
CA GLY A 80 -3.57 7.44 0.33
C GLY A 80 -3.40 5.93 0.12
N MET A 81 -3.13 5.17 1.18
CA MET A 81 -2.99 3.71 1.13
C MET A 81 -4.03 2.98 1.97
N ASP A 82 -4.83 3.70 2.75
CA ASP A 82 -5.87 3.14 3.61
C ASP A 82 -6.92 2.38 2.79
N GLY A 83 -7.27 1.18 3.24
CA GLY A 83 -8.23 0.30 2.56
C GLY A 83 -7.68 -0.45 1.34
N LEU A 84 -6.43 -0.22 0.94
CA LEU A 84 -5.82 -0.92 -0.19
C LEU A 84 -5.21 -2.26 0.23
N THR A 85 -5.07 -3.17 -0.74
CA THR A 85 -4.37 -4.45 -0.57
C THR A 85 -3.15 -4.50 -1.49
N ALA A 86 -2.11 -5.27 -1.12
CA ALA A 86 -0.91 -5.39 -1.94
C ALA A 86 -1.19 -5.91 -3.37
N PRO A 87 -2.03 -6.95 -3.60
CA PRO A 87 -2.39 -7.37 -4.94
C PRO A 87 -3.07 -6.27 -5.77
N ALA A 88 -3.96 -5.47 -5.16
CA ALA A 88 -4.63 -4.37 -5.85
C ALA A 88 -3.64 -3.26 -6.26
N ILE A 89 -2.69 -2.92 -5.39
CA ILE A 89 -1.64 -1.93 -5.71
C ILE A 89 -0.78 -2.42 -6.88
N VAL A 90 -0.40 -3.70 -6.89
CA VAL A 90 0.39 -4.28 -7.98
C VAL A 90 -0.38 -4.29 -9.30
N ALA A 91 -1.67 -4.66 -9.28
CA ALA A 91 -2.52 -4.62 -10.47
C ALA A 91 -2.60 -3.21 -11.06
N GLN A 92 -2.83 -2.20 -10.21
CA GLN A 92 -2.86 -0.80 -10.65
C GLN A 92 -1.50 -0.35 -11.24
N PHE A 93 -0.39 -0.77 -10.62
CA PHE A 93 0.94 -0.46 -11.13
C PHE A 93 1.18 -1.05 -12.53
N ASP A 94 0.77 -2.30 -12.76
CA ASP A 94 0.89 -2.93 -14.08
C ASP A 94 0.02 -2.22 -15.15
N GLU A 95 -1.18 -1.78 -14.78
CA GLU A 95 -2.02 -0.95 -15.66
C GLU A 95 -1.36 0.40 -16.00
N ASP A 96 -0.82 1.08 -15.00
CA ASP A 96 -0.16 2.37 -15.16
C ASP A 96 1.08 2.27 -16.05
N VAL A 97 1.92 1.25 -15.83
CA VAL A 97 3.09 0.97 -16.69
C VAL A 97 2.66 0.64 -18.11
N THR A 98 1.58 -0.14 -18.29
CA THR A 98 1.05 -0.48 -19.62
C THR A 98 0.57 0.76 -20.36
N ARG A 99 -0.19 1.63 -19.66
CA ARG A 99 -0.68 2.91 -20.20
C ARG A 99 0.46 3.82 -20.62
N VAL A 100 1.47 3.97 -19.76
CA VAL A 100 2.63 4.84 -20.01
C VAL A 100 3.50 4.31 -21.16
N LYS A 101 3.73 3.00 -21.26
CA LYS A 101 4.55 2.43 -22.34
C LYS A 101 4.04 2.75 -23.75
N GLY A 102 2.72 2.82 -23.93
CA GLY A 102 2.13 3.28 -25.19
C GLY A 102 2.13 4.81 -25.31
N GLN A 103 1.59 5.50 -24.31
CA GLN A 103 1.26 6.92 -24.43
C GLN A 103 2.44 7.87 -24.23
N ALA A 104 3.44 7.51 -23.40
CA ALA A 104 4.56 8.42 -23.11
C ALA A 104 5.55 8.51 -24.27
N ALA A 105 5.77 7.41 -24.99
CA ALA A 105 6.58 7.44 -26.21
C ALA A 105 5.91 8.34 -27.25
N ASP A 106 4.63 8.12 -27.52
CA ASP A 106 3.85 8.90 -28.49
C ASP A 106 3.76 10.38 -28.10
N ALA A 107 3.48 10.69 -26.82
CA ALA A 107 3.42 12.06 -26.33
C ALA A 107 4.76 12.80 -26.48
N VAL A 108 5.89 12.13 -26.26
CA VAL A 108 7.22 12.72 -26.47
C VAL A 108 7.49 12.96 -27.96
N PHE A 109 7.12 12.04 -28.84
CA PHE A 109 7.27 12.24 -30.29
C PHE A 109 6.33 13.32 -30.84
N ASP A 110 5.11 13.40 -30.33
CA ASP A 110 4.15 14.44 -30.69
C ASP A 110 4.58 15.81 -30.20
N ALA A 111 5.07 15.91 -28.96
CA ALA A 111 5.67 17.15 -28.45
C ALA A 111 6.89 17.58 -29.30
N LYS A 112 7.77 16.64 -29.66
CA LYS A 112 8.89 16.92 -30.57
C LYS A 112 8.42 17.37 -31.95
N ARG A 113 7.37 16.76 -32.52
CA ARG A 113 6.80 17.16 -33.81
C ARG A 113 6.18 18.56 -33.73
N ALA A 114 5.49 18.89 -32.64
CA ALA A 114 4.94 20.22 -32.41
C ALA A 114 6.03 21.30 -32.27
N LEU A 115 7.17 20.96 -31.66
CA LEU A 115 8.31 21.88 -31.50
C LEU A 115 9.17 22.00 -32.76
N ASN A 116 9.36 20.91 -33.50
CA ASN A 116 10.17 20.87 -34.72
C ASN A 116 9.34 21.09 -36.01
N GLY A 117 8.06 21.43 -35.88
CA GLY A 117 7.14 21.70 -37.00
C GLY A 117 7.38 23.04 -37.72
N ARG A 118 8.66 23.43 -37.86
CA ARG A 118 9.14 24.33 -38.91
C ARG A 118 9.98 23.50 -39.88
#